data_AF-A0A074XL65-F1
#
_entry.id   AF-A0A074XL65-F1
#
_cell.length_a   1.000
_cell.length_b   1.000
_cell.length_c   1.000
_cell.angle_alpha   90.00
_cell.angle_beta   90.00
_cell.angle_gamma   90.00
#
_symmetry.space_group_name_H-M   'P 1'
#
loop_
_entity.id
_entity.type
_entity.pdbx_description
1 polymer ?
#
loop_
_entity_poly.entity_id
_entity_poly.type
_entity_poly.pdbx_seq_one_letter_code
_entity_poly.pdbx_strand_id
1 'polypeptide(L)'
;MGAVDLLGLDDPPETMNRAHQPPPPSRAPKKTVSAPKAATTRPTNAPRQQSMLSNDDAWDDFEISQPTQPAASQKAAAEAQLQIQLPKDILGDLTALPSTTGVAPSNIPPPSVLLTIFPPVLTSLSHQFLQPLSALSSSQKSLFLSNQETKSFLASYVTLTHVVGHVIAGRKSRWKRDKHLAQSMRIGPAMSGRSGGMKLTGLDKSESGREDTEVEVVLAVWREQVGRLKTAVTGASVHGSKLTVPELGDVLPVRVAKGSEGAITSTQACALCGLKREERVAKVDVAVEDSFGEFWVEGTNMHRACLKFWEVFKGRLMSR
;
A
#
# COMPACT_ATOMS: atom_id res chain seq x y z
N MET A 1 -21.18 59.06 39.20
CA MET A 1 -22.07 58.85 40.36
C MET A 1 -23.16 57.91 39.90
N GLY A 2 -23.37 56.70 40.41
CA GLY A 2 -22.73 55.95 41.48
C GLY A 2 -22.87 54.45 41.23
N ALA A 3 -21.99 53.68 41.84
CA ALA A 3 -22.04 52.23 41.94
C ALA A 3 -22.96 51.82 43.10
N VAL A 4 -23.69 50.70 42.94
CA VAL A 4 -24.31 49.82 43.95
C VAL A 4 -24.98 48.67 43.15
N ASP A 5 -25.04 47.40 43.53
CA ASP A 5 -24.45 46.61 44.61
C ASP A 5 -24.55 45.12 44.17
N LEU A 6 -23.61 44.32 44.66
CA LEU A 6 -23.56 42.86 44.56
C LEU A 6 -24.35 42.23 45.72
N LEU A 7 -24.52 40.90 45.65
CA LEU A 7 -25.07 39.99 46.67
C LEU A 7 -26.60 39.83 46.61
N GLY A 8 -27.18 38.63 46.57
CA GLY A 8 -26.62 37.30 46.67
C GLY A 8 -27.80 36.32 46.75
N LEU A 9 -27.64 35.13 46.17
CA LEU A 9 -28.44 33.96 46.52
C LEU A 9 -27.53 32.74 46.45
N ASP A 10 -27.03 32.37 47.62
CA ASP A 10 -26.57 31.05 47.99
C ASP A 10 -27.66 30.00 47.70
N ASP A 11 -27.31 28.90 47.03
CA ASP A 11 -28.06 27.65 47.10
C ASP A 11 -27.10 26.50 47.44
N PRO A 12 -27.43 25.63 48.42
CA PRO A 12 -26.51 24.69 49.04
C PRO A 12 -26.31 23.37 48.26
N PRO A 13 -25.22 22.63 48.52
CA PRO A 13 -24.94 21.36 47.84
C PRO A 13 -25.73 20.20 48.44
N GLU A 14 -26.56 19.53 47.63
CA GLU A 14 -27.16 18.25 47.99
C GLU A 14 -26.12 17.12 47.98
N THR A 15 -26.02 16.49 49.15
CA THR A 15 -25.24 15.31 49.44
C THR A 15 -26.03 14.02 49.17
N MET A 16 -25.28 12.96 48.88
CA MET A 16 -25.57 11.52 49.05
C MET A 16 -26.23 10.78 47.86
N ASN A 17 -25.44 9.93 47.19
CA ASN A 17 -25.53 8.49 47.50
C ASN A 17 -24.34 7.70 46.94
N ARG A 18 -23.59 7.13 47.88
CA ARG A 18 -22.46 6.21 47.70
C ARG A 18 -22.95 4.82 48.03
N ALA A 19 -22.98 3.92 47.05
CA ALA A 19 -23.10 2.49 47.31
C ALA A 19 -22.22 1.66 46.37
N HIS A 20 -21.20 1.07 46.99
CA HIS A 20 -20.71 -0.30 46.76
C HIS A 20 -20.10 -0.63 45.39
N GLN A 21 -18.80 -0.32 45.25
CA GLN A 21 -17.88 -1.11 44.43
C GLN A 21 -16.95 -1.92 45.35
N PRO A 22 -16.81 -3.25 45.15
CA PRO A 22 -15.85 -4.06 45.89
C PRO A 22 -14.40 -3.78 45.45
N PRO A 23 -13.42 -3.89 46.35
CA PRO A 23 -12.05 -3.47 46.11
C PRO A 23 -11.26 -4.45 45.22
N PRO A 24 -10.26 -3.97 44.45
CA PRO A 24 -9.32 -4.85 43.76
C PRO A 24 -8.32 -5.47 44.75
N PRO A 25 -7.93 -6.74 44.60
CA PRO A 25 -6.93 -7.33 45.46
C PRO A 25 -5.53 -6.74 45.19
N SER A 26 -4.88 -6.41 46.31
CA SER A 26 -3.53 -5.88 46.46
C SER A 26 -2.44 -6.78 45.89
N ARG A 27 -1.40 -6.13 45.34
CA ARG A 27 -0.07 -6.70 45.08
C ARG A 27 0.56 -7.25 46.37
N ALA A 28 1.34 -8.33 46.21
CA ALA A 28 2.45 -8.69 47.09
C ALA A 28 3.71 -9.01 46.24
N PRO A 29 4.94 -8.87 46.78
CA PRO A 29 6.14 -8.60 45.99
C PRO A 29 7.18 -9.74 45.97
N LYS A 30 8.21 -9.57 45.10
CA LYS A 30 9.51 -10.28 45.03
C LYS A 30 9.43 -11.71 44.44
N LYS A 31 10.25 -12.11 43.48
CA LYS A 31 11.73 -12.13 43.53
C LYS A 31 12.38 -11.84 42.17
N THR A 32 13.31 -10.90 42.19
CA THR A 32 14.51 -10.85 41.37
C THR A 32 15.40 -12.07 41.65
N VAL A 33 15.84 -12.77 40.62
CA VAL A 33 17.13 -13.46 40.63
C VAL A 33 17.89 -13.07 39.38
N SER A 34 19.01 -12.41 39.63
CA SER A 34 19.98 -11.94 38.68
C SER A 34 21.03 -13.02 38.42
N ALA A 35 21.48 -13.10 37.16
CA ALA A 35 22.85 -13.40 36.70
C ALA A 35 23.39 -14.85 36.87
N PRO A 36 24.43 -15.27 36.10
CA PRO A 36 25.31 -14.44 35.26
C PRO A 36 25.54 -14.89 33.81
N LYS A 37 25.90 -13.89 33.00
CA LYS A 37 26.72 -14.03 31.79
C LYS A 37 28.12 -14.51 32.20
N ALA A 38 28.64 -15.55 31.55
CA ALA A 38 30.07 -15.85 31.56
C ALA A 38 30.70 -15.32 30.27
N ALA A 39 31.80 -14.61 30.45
CA ALA A 39 32.58 -13.93 29.44
C ALA A 39 33.57 -14.86 28.74
N THR A 40 33.88 -14.48 27.50
CA THR A 40 35.18 -14.55 26.81
C THR A 40 36.37 -15.05 27.63
N THR A 41 37.04 -16.10 27.14
CA THR A 41 38.51 -16.19 27.19
C THR A 41 39.05 -16.93 25.97
N ARG A 42 39.76 -16.17 25.13
CA ARG A 42 40.78 -16.59 24.18
C ARG A 42 42.01 -17.09 24.96
N PRO A 43 42.73 -18.10 24.45
CA PRO A 43 44.18 -18.13 24.62
C PRO A 43 44.88 -18.17 23.27
N THR A 44 45.76 -17.19 23.08
CA THR A 44 46.86 -17.20 22.12
C THR A 44 48.04 -17.90 22.76
N ASN A 45 48.63 -18.92 22.12
CA ASN A 45 50.04 -18.91 21.75
C ASN A 45 50.45 -20.14 20.92
N ALA A 46 51.32 -19.87 19.96
CA ALA A 46 51.89 -20.77 18.96
C ALA A 46 52.93 -21.75 19.55
N PRO A 47 53.47 -22.69 18.73
CA PRO A 47 54.72 -22.36 18.04
C PRO A 47 54.79 -22.75 16.56
N ARG A 48 55.27 -21.77 15.80
CA ARG A 48 56.14 -21.79 14.61
C ARG A 48 56.69 -23.16 14.17
N GLN A 49 56.38 -23.55 12.93
CA GLN A 49 57.28 -24.34 12.08
C GLN A 49 57.46 -23.62 10.73
N GLN A 50 58.72 -23.52 10.33
CA GLN A 50 59.21 -22.92 9.10
C GLN A 50 59.31 -24.00 8.00
N SER A 51 58.88 -23.67 6.79
CA SER A 51 59.44 -24.18 5.52
C SER A 51 59.24 -23.05 4.50
N MET A 52 60.24 -22.23 4.18
CA MET A 52 61.27 -22.47 3.17
C MET A 52 60.66 -22.93 1.82
N LEU A 53 60.36 -21.97 0.93
CA LEU A 53 61.01 -21.77 -0.39
C LEU A 53 60.06 -21.17 -1.46
N SER A 54 60.53 -20.08 -2.08
CA SER A 54 60.36 -19.70 -3.50
C SER A 54 58.95 -19.24 -3.95
N ASN A 55 58.71 -18.05 -4.51
CA ASN A 55 59.52 -17.22 -5.40
C ASN A 55 58.97 -15.77 -5.43
N ASP A 56 59.85 -14.78 -5.31
CA ASP A 56 59.57 -13.37 -5.62
C ASP A 56 59.88 -13.10 -7.12
N ASP A 57 59.12 -12.17 -7.69
CA ASP A 57 59.43 -11.27 -8.83
C ASP A 57 60.01 -11.82 -10.16
N ALA A 58 59.19 -11.77 -11.21
CA ALA A 58 59.54 -11.16 -12.51
C ALA A 58 58.37 -11.30 -13.51
N TRP A 59 58.32 -10.41 -14.50
CA TRP A 59 57.50 -10.42 -15.73
C TRP A 59 56.23 -9.56 -15.71
N ASP A 60 56.45 -8.27 -15.43
CA ASP A 60 55.93 -7.19 -16.26
C ASP A 60 56.57 -7.33 -17.66
N ASP A 61 55.80 -7.71 -18.69
CA ASP A 61 56.22 -7.52 -20.08
C ASP A 61 55.05 -7.09 -20.97
N PHE A 62 55.29 -5.94 -21.59
CA PHE A 62 54.40 -5.10 -22.35
C PHE A 62 54.61 -5.44 -23.83
N GLU A 63 53.91 -6.43 -24.37
CA GLU A 63 53.90 -6.63 -25.83
C GLU A 63 52.83 -5.78 -26.52
N ILE A 64 53.28 -4.63 -27.02
CA ILE A 64 52.65 -3.88 -28.11
C ILE A 64 52.91 -4.64 -29.42
N SER A 65 51.87 -5.08 -30.13
CA SER A 65 51.87 -5.23 -31.59
C SER A 65 50.46 -5.09 -32.18
N GLN A 66 50.24 -4.06 -32.99
CA GLN A 66 49.18 -3.95 -34.01
C GLN A 66 49.59 -4.75 -35.28
N PRO A 67 48.77 -4.85 -36.35
CA PRO A 67 47.34 -5.15 -36.44
C PRO A 67 47.07 -6.32 -37.44
N THR A 68 46.03 -7.13 -37.22
CA THR A 68 45.48 -8.00 -38.29
C THR A 68 43.99 -7.70 -38.48
N GLN A 69 43.65 -7.42 -39.74
CA GLN A 69 42.35 -7.08 -40.32
C GLN A 69 41.26 -8.16 -40.14
N PRO A 70 39.98 -7.84 -40.44
CA PRO A 70 38.85 -8.26 -39.64
C PRO A 70 38.26 -9.62 -40.04
N ALA A 71 38.28 -10.57 -39.10
CA ALA A 71 37.38 -11.71 -39.16
C ALA A 71 35.98 -11.27 -38.70
N ALA A 72 35.22 -10.71 -39.64
CA ALA A 72 33.78 -10.56 -39.52
C ALA A 72 33.12 -11.95 -39.48
N SER A 73 32.90 -12.51 -38.28
CA SER A 73 31.79 -13.44 -37.97
C SER A 73 31.92 -14.01 -36.54
N GLN A 74 31.96 -13.14 -35.53
CA GLN A 74 31.56 -13.51 -34.16
C GLN A 74 30.63 -12.48 -33.51
N LYS A 75 30.08 -11.55 -34.30
CA LYS A 75 29.14 -10.53 -33.84
C LYS A 75 27.66 -10.94 -33.93
N ALA A 76 27.38 -12.22 -34.17
CA ALA A 76 26.01 -12.72 -34.35
C ALA A 76 25.55 -13.70 -33.26
N ALA A 77 26.28 -13.82 -32.14
CA ALA A 77 25.96 -14.73 -31.05
C ALA A 77 26.01 -14.04 -29.67
N ALA A 78 25.38 -12.87 -29.53
CA ALA A 78 25.10 -12.27 -28.20
C ALA A 78 24.03 -11.15 -28.23
N GLU A 79 23.25 -10.99 -29.30
CA GLU A 79 22.14 -10.02 -29.37
C GLU A 79 20.79 -10.74 -29.37
N ALA A 80 20.62 -11.70 -28.45
CA ALA A 80 19.28 -12.00 -27.94
C ALA A 80 18.90 -10.89 -26.96
N GLN A 81 18.62 -9.69 -27.49
CA GLN A 81 18.03 -8.61 -26.72
C GLN A 81 16.64 -9.07 -26.26
N LEU A 82 16.54 -9.54 -25.01
CA LEU A 82 15.26 -9.66 -24.31
C LEU A 82 14.69 -8.24 -24.13
N GLN A 83 14.05 -7.71 -25.17
CA GLN A 83 13.28 -6.47 -25.09
C GLN A 83 12.04 -6.77 -24.25
N ILE A 84 12.11 -6.44 -22.96
CA ILE A 84 10.95 -6.47 -22.09
C ILE A 84 9.92 -5.47 -22.63
N GLN A 85 8.79 -5.97 -23.11
CA GLN A 85 7.67 -5.12 -23.50
C GLN A 85 6.87 -4.72 -22.25
N LEU A 86 6.54 -3.44 -22.12
CA LEU A 86 5.76 -2.93 -21.00
C LEU A 86 4.28 -3.30 -21.22
N PRO A 87 3.61 -4.02 -20.28
CA PRO A 87 2.20 -4.42 -20.36
C PRO A 87 1.20 -3.26 -20.19
N LYS A 88 1.27 -2.25 -21.06
CA LYS A 88 0.44 -1.04 -20.99
C LYS A 88 -1.03 -1.32 -21.25
N ASP A 89 -1.33 -2.30 -22.09
CA ASP A 89 -2.67 -2.79 -22.33
C ASP A 89 -3.30 -3.34 -21.04
N ILE A 90 -2.51 -3.92 -20.13
CA ILE A 90 -3.01 -4.49 -18.88
C ILE A 90 -3.20 -3.43 -17.80
N LEU A 91 -2.18 -2.57 -17.58
CA LEU A 91 -2.17 -1.61 -16.47
C LEU A 91 -2.82 -0.26 -16.81
N GLY A 92 -2.75 0.16 -18.08
CA GLY A 92 -3.03 1.53 -18.50
C GLY A 92 -2.03 2.54 -17.93
N ASP A 93 -2.33 3.82 -18.14
CA ASP A 93 -1.59 4.93 -17.52
C ASP A 93 -2.35 5.44 -16.28
N LEU A 94 -1.87 5.06 -15.09
CA LEU A 94 -2.40 5.54 -13.82
C LEU A 94 -1.66 6.80 -13.33
N THR A 95 -0.72 7.34 -14.10
CA THR A 95 -0.04 8.61 -13.80
C THR A 95 -0.72 9.81 -14.46
N ALA A 96 -1.42 9.60 -15.57
CA ALA A 96 -2.21 10.61 -16.28
C ALA A 96 -3.17 11.38 -15.35
N LEU A 97 -3.44 12.64 -15.69
CA LEU A 97 -4.47 13.42 -15.01
C LEU A 97 -5.86 12.86 -15.33
N PRO A 98 -6.75 12.77 -14.33
CA PRO A 98 -8.12 12.32 -14.58
C PRO A 98 -8.86 13.31 -15.48
N SER A 99 -9.64 12.78 -16.41
CA SER A 99 -10.37 13.56 -17.43
C SER A 99 -11.78 13.94 -16.99
N THR A 100 -12.24 13.47 -15.82
CA THR A 100 -13.64 13.68 -15.41
C THR A 100 -13.97 15.14 -15.09
N THR A 101 -15.17 15.55 -15.52
CA THR A 101 -15.75 16.90 -15.42
C THR A 101 -16.35 17.21 -14.05
N GLY A 102 -15.73 16.73 -12.96
CA GLY A 102 -16.15 17.09 -11.60
C GLY A 102 -17.43 16.43 -11.11
N VAL A 103 -17.92 15.37 -11.76
CA VAL A 103 -19.03 14.54 -11.27
C VAL A 103 -18.48 13.21 -10.77
N ALA A 104 -18.86 12.82 -9.55
CA ALA A 104 -18.51 11.52 -8.99
C ALA A 104 -19.05 10.39 -9.88
N PRO A 105 -18.24 9.37 -10.21
CA PRO A 105 -18.69 8.27 -11.03
C PRO A 105 -19.86 7.52 -10.36
N SER A 106 -20.95 7.36 -11.11
CA SER A 106 -22.06 6.49 -10.72
C SER A 106 -21.74 5.03 -11.04
N ASN A 107 -22.35 4.09 -10.31
CA ASN A 107 -22.28 2.64 -10.56
C ASN A 107 -20.93 1.97 -10.26
N ILE A 108 -20.19 2.44 -9.25
CA ILE A 108 -19.01 1.70 -8.78
C ILE A 108 -19.47 0.41 -8.09
N PRO A 109 -19.05 -0.78 -8.56
CA PRO A 109 -19.53 -2.05 -8.03
C PRO A 109 -19.06 -2.29 -6.58
N PRO A 110 -19.66 -3.27 -5.87
CA PRO A 110 -19.26 -3.62 -4.51
C PRO A 110 -17.77 -4.00 -4.39
N PRO A 111 -17.16 -3.89 -3.19
CA PRO A 111 -15.75 -4.24 -2.99
C PRO A 111 -15.41 -5.67 -3.41
N SER A 112 -16.31 -6.63 -3.21
CA SER A 112 -16.14 -8.02 -3.65
C SER A 112 -15.82 -8.11 -5.15
N VAL A 113 -16.55 -7.38 -6.00
CA VAL A 113 -16.30 -7.31 -7.45
C VAL A 113 -15.01 -6.55 -7.75
N LEU A 114 -14.76 -5.42 -7.07
CA LEU A 114 -13.53 -4.66 -7.24
C LEU A 114 -12.29 -5.49 -6.93
N LEU A 115 -12.34 -6.35 -5.91
CA LEU A 115 -11.21 -7.18 -5.51
C LEU A 115 -10.85 -8.24 -6.57
N THR A 116 -11.83 -8.78 -7.29
CA THR A 116 -11.60 -9.83 -8.31
C THR A 116 -10.71 -9.39 -9.48
N ILE A 117 -10.57 -8.09 -9.73
CA ILE A 117 -9.76 -7.61 -10.86
C ILE A 117 -8.27 -7.59 -10.57
N PHE A 118 -7.89 -7.47 -9.30
CA PHE A 118 -6.48 -7.33 -8.93
C PHE A 118 -5.68 -8.60 -9.17
N PRO A 119 -6.11 -9.81 -8.77
CA PRO A 119 -5.32 -11.03 -8.97
C PRO A 119 -4.88 -11.25 -10.43
N PRO A 120 -5.77 -11.24 -11.45
CA PRO A 120 -5.35 -11.46 -12.83
C PRO A 120 -4.42 -10.34 -13.33
N VAL A 121 -4.69 -9.08 -12.99
CA VAL A 121 -3.83 -7.95 -13.37
C VAL A 121 -2.44 -8.09 -12.77
N LEU A 122 -2.37 -8.36 -11.47
CA LEU A 122 -1.11 -8.53 -10.73
C LEU A 122 -0.30 -9.72 -11.26
N THR A 123 -0.94 -10.87 -11.49
CA THR A 123 -0.27 -12.04 -12.07
C THR A 123 0.29 -11.75 -13.45
N SER A 124 -0.47 -11.08 -14.32
CA SER A 124 0.02 -10.70 -15.64
C SER A 124 1.19 -9.72 -15.59
N LEU A 125 1.16 -8.73 -14.69
CA LEU A 125 2.28 -7.80 -14.48
C LEU A 125 3.53 -8.53 -13.96
N SER A 126 3.34 -9.49 -13.05
CA SER A 126 4.44 -10.34 -12.58
C SER A 126 5.08 -11.12 -13.72
N HIS A 127 4.27 -11.80 -14.54
CA HIS A 127 4.74 -12.66 -15.62
C HIS A 127 5.34 -11.90 -16.80
N GLN A 128 4.73 -10.80 -17.22
CA GLN A 128 5.14 -10.09 -18.43
C GLN A 128 6.20 -9.01 -18.16
N PHE A 129 6.35 -8.56 -16.91
CA PHE A 129 7.29 -7.50 -16.57
C PHE A 129 8.30 -7.91 -15.48
N LEU A 130 7.85 -8.28 -14.27
CA LEU A 130 8.77 -8.51 -13.15
C LEU A 130 9.66 -9.76 -13.33
N GLN A 131 9.11 -10.83 -13.90
CA GLN A 131 9.84 -12.07 -14.20
C GLN A 131 10.93 -11.84 -15.25
N PRO A 132 10.62 -11.30 -16.46
CA PRO A 132 11.62 -10.93 -17.46
C PRO A 132 12.66 -9.96 -16.91
N LEU A 133 12.23 -8.94 -16.15
CA LEU A 133 13.14 -7.97 -15.53
C LEU A 133 14.13 -8.65 -14.60
N SER A 134 13.72 -9.67 -13.86
CA SER A 134 14.59 -10.41 -12.94
C SER A 134 15.65 -11.24 -13.67
N ALA A 135 15.37 -11.69 -14.89
CA ALA A 135 16.29 -12.49 -15.71
C ALA A 135 17.41 -11.66 -16.37
N LEU A 136 17.26 -10.34 -16.48
CA LEU A 136 18.29 -9.45 -17.04
C LEU A 136 19.54 -9.38 -16.15
N SER A 137 20.69 -9.10 -16.77
CA SER A 137 21.92 -8.78 -16.04
C SER A 137 21.81 -7.44 -15.32
N SER A 138 22.66 -7.19 -14.31
CA SER A 138 22.59 -5.95 -13.52
C SER A 138 22.77 -4.68 -14.35
N SER A 139 23.64 -4.70 -15.36
CA SER A 139 23.85 -3.55 -16.26
C SER A 139 22.64 -3.29 -17.15
N GLN A 140 22.05 -4.35 -17.72
CA GLN A 140 20.82 -4.26 -18.53
C GLN A 140 19.63 -3.76 -17.71
N LYS A 141 19.47 -4.24 -16.47
CA LYS A 141 18.45 -3.76 -15.52
C LYS A 141 18.59 -2.27 -15.27
N SER A 142 19.80 -1.79 -14.95
CA SER A 142 20.04 -0.37 -14.69
C SER A 142 19.69 0.49 -15.90
N LEU A 143 20.12 0.07 -17.10
CA LEU A 143 19.82 0.80 -18.33
C LEU A 143 18.30 0.86 -18.59
N PHE A 144 17.62 -0.28 -18.48
CA PHE A 144 16.17 -0.37 -18.71
C PHE A 144 15.34 0.42 -17.69
N LEU A 145 15.71 0.38 -16.41
CA LEU A 145 15.05 1.12 -15.32
C LEU A 145 15.35 2.62 -15.35
N SER A 146 16.40 3.04 -16.04
CA SER A 146 16.71 4.46 -16.25
C SER A 146 15.77 5.15 -17.25
N ASN A 147 15.16 4.38 -18.16
CA ASN A 147 14.22 4.88 -19.17
C ASN A 147 12.98 5.50 -18.51
N GLN A 148 12.59 6.69 -18.97
CA GLN A 148 11.43 7.44 -18.48
C GLN A 148 10.12 6.68 -18.64
N GLU A 149 9.98 5.90 -19.71
CA GLU A 149 8.78 5.10 -19.96
C GLU A 149 8.61 4.01 -18.89
N THR A 150 9.71 3.32 -18.56
CA THR A 150 9.75 2.32 -17.48
C THR A 150 9.44 2.93 -16.13
N LYS A 151 9.97 4.14 -15.85
CA LYS A 151 9.67 4.86 -14.59
C LYS A 151 8.19 5.23 -14.49
N SER A 152 7.58 5.71 -15.56
CA SER A 152 6.15 6.04 -15.59
C SER A 152 5.28 4.79 -15.40
N PHE A 153 5.66 3.68 -16.03
CA PHE A 153 4.98 2.40 -15.84
C PHE A 153 5.10 1.88 -14.41
N LEU A 154 6.30 1.94 -13.82
CA LEU A 154 6.50 1.59 -12.40
C LEU A 154 5.68 2.49 -11.47
N ALA A 155 5.60 3.79 -11.77
CA ALA A 155 4.75 4.71 -11.01
C ALA A 155 3.26 4.33 -11.12
N SER A 156 2.79 3.92 -12.30
CA SER A 156 1.43 3.38 -12.48
C SER A 156 1.23 2.09 -11.69
N TYR A 157 2.21 1.19 -11.67
CA TYR A 157 2.11 -0.08 -10.95
C TYR A 157 2.07 0.17 -9.44
N VAL A 158 2.95 1.03 -8.94
CA VAL A 158 2.92 1.46 -7.53
C VAL A 158 1.58 2.11 -7.19
N THR A 159 1.04 2.97 -8.06
CA THR A 159 -0.30 3.56 -7.87
C THR A 159 -1.39 2.50 -7.76
N LEU A 160 -1.38 1.47 -8.63
CA LEU A 160 -2.30 0.34 -8.54
C LEU A 160 -2.21 -0.33 -7.16
N THR A 161 -1.00 -0.56 -6.65
CA THR A 161 -0.81 -1.23 -5.33
C THR A 161 -1.32 -0.38 -4.16
N HIS A 162 -1.28 0.96 -4.26
CA HIS A 162 -1.91 1.84 -3.28
C HIS A 162 -3.43 1.71 -3.32
N VAL A 163 -4.02 1.65 -4.52
CA VAL A 163 -5.47 1.44 -4.69
C VAL A 163 -5.90 0.11 -4.08
N VAL A 164 -5.12 -0.96 -4.28
CA VAL A 164 -5.36 -2.25 -3.62
C VAL A 164 -5.40 -2.07 -2.10
N GLY A 165 -4.40 -1.41 -1.52
CA GLY A 165 -4.35 -1.15 -0.07
C GLY A 165 -5.54 -0.33 0.43
N HIS A 166 -5.95 0.70 -0.30
CA HIS A 166 -7.12 1.51 0.03
C HIS A 166 -8.42 0.72 -0.03
N VAL A 167 -8.63 -0.09 -1.08
CA VAL A 167 -9.83 -0.91 -1.22
C VAL A 167 -9.90 -1.95 -0.10
N ILE A 168 -8.80 -2.64 0.19
CA ILE A 168 -8.74 -3.62 1.30
C ILE A 168 -9.05 -2.94 2.63
N ALA A 169 -8.40 -1.81 2.94
CA ALA A 169 -8.58 -1.11 4.21
C ALA A 169 -9.99 -0.51 4.37
N GLY A 170 -10.53 0.04 3.28
CA GLY A 170 -11.79 0.76 3.28
C GLY A 170 -13.04 -0.09 3.05
N ARG A 171 -12.91 -1.36 2.63
CA ARG A 171 -14.05 -2.24 2.27
C ARG A 171 -15.18 -2.24 3.31
N LYS A 172 -14.84 -2.35 4.61
CA LYS A 172 -15.82 -2.38 5.71
C LYS A 172 -16.53 -1.04 5.90
N SER A 173 -15.81 0.08 5.72
CA SER A 173 -16.39 1.42 5.77
C SER A 173 -17.29 1.67 4.56
N ARG A 174 -16.88 1.19 3.38
CA ARG A 174 -17.68 1.26 2.15
C ARG A 174 -18.98 0.47 2.30
N TRP A 175 -18.91 -0.77 2.77
CA TRP A 175 -20.08 -1.61 3.00
C TRP A 175 -21.09 -0.96 3.95
N LYS A 176 -20.61 -0.38 5.07
CA LYS A 176 -21.49 0.36 6.01
C LYS A 176 -22.20 1.53 5.34
N ARG A 177 -21.48 2.30 4.53
CA ARG A 177 -22.05 3.41 3.75
C ARG A 177 -23.09 2.90 2.76
N ASP A 178 -22.73 1.90 1.96
CA ASP A 178 -23.61 1.37 0.91
C ASP A 178 -24.89 0.75 1.52
N LYS A 179 -24.77 0.10 2.68
CA LYS A 179 -25.91 -0.39 3.47
C LYS A 179 -26.83 0.75 3.94
N HIS A 180 -26.26 1.83 4.48
CA HIS A 180 -27.04 3.00 4.89
C HIS A 180 -27.74 3.66 3.70
N LEU A 181 -27.05 3.80 2.56
CA LEU A 181 -27.64 4.31 1.32
C LEU A 181 -28.79 3.41 0.84
N ALA A 182 -28.58 2.09 0.77
CA ALA A 182 -29.61 1.14 0.35
C ALA A 182 -30.83 1.13 1.29
N GLN A 183 -30.65 1.37 2.60
CA GLN A 183 -31.75 1.57 3.54
C GLN A 183 -32.53 2.86 3.26
N SER A 184 -31.84 3.97 2.97
CA SER A 184 -32.48 5.26 2.67
C SER A 184 -33.24 5.27 1.33
N MET A 185 -32.84 4.44 0.38
CA MET A 185 -33.52 4.27 -0.92
C MET A 185 -34.75 3.35 -0.84
N ARG A 186 -34.94 2.58 0.23
CA ARG A 186 -36.17 1.80 0.48
C ARG A 186 -37.26 2.72 1.01
N ILE A 187 -37.81 3.57 0.14
CA ILE A 187 -39.09 4.22 0.41
C ILE A 187 -40.21 3.20 0.11
N GLY A 188 -40.66 2.47 1.14
CA GLY A 188 -41.93 1.73 1.12
C GLY A 188 -41.95 0.43 1.96
N PRO A 189 -43.13 -0.10 2.37
CA PRO A 189 -44.39 0.54 2.78
C PRO A 189 -44.45 0.52 4.32
N ALA A 190 -43.95 1.54 5.01
CA ALA A 190 -44.06 1.63 6.48
C ALA A 190 -45.53 1.79 6.98
N MET A 191 -46.53 1.70 6.09
CA MET A 191 -47.97 1.78 6.40
C MET A 191 -48.70 0.43 6.39
N SER A 192 -48.11 -0.67 5.90
CA SER A 192 -48.74 -1.99 6.02
C SER A 192 -47.97 -2.83 7.01
N GLY A 193 -48.49 -2.97 8.24
CA GLY A 193 -47.89 -3.64 9.40
C GLY A 193 -47.64 -5.16 9.26
N ARG A 194 -47.22 -5.64 8.09
CA ARG A 194 -46.82 -7.03 7.88
C ARG A 194 -45.30 -7.14 8.06
N SER A 195 -44.91 -7.39 9.29
CA SER A 195 -43.54 -7.68 9.73
C SER A 195 -43.04 -9.00 9.12
N GLY A 196 -42.51 -8.93 7.91
CA GLY A 196 -41.81 -10.02 7.23
C GLY A 196 -40.44 -9.56 6.73
N GLY A 197 -39.62 -9.00 7.62
CA GLY A 197 -38.28 -8.51 7.29
C GLY A 197 -37.29 -9.65 7.08
N MET A 198 -36.79 -9.82 5.86
CA MET A 198 -35.64 -10.67 5.59
C MET A 198 -34.47 -10.30 6.52
N LYS A 199 -33.87 -11.27 7.23
CA LYS A 199 -32.74 -11.04 8.14
C LYS A 199 -31.51 -10.56 7.37
N LEU A 200 -31.37 -9.25 7.23
CA LEU A 200 -30.23 -8.58 6.58
C LEU A 200 -28.89 -8.91 7.24
N THR A 201 -28.89 -9.42 8.47
CA THR A 201 -27.69 -9.86 9.19
C THR A 201 -27.02 -11.07 8.54
N GLY A 202 -27.78 -11.96 7.89
CA GLY A 202 -27.22 -13.15 7.21
C GLY A 202 -26.50 -12.78 5.91
N LEU A 203 -27.10 -11.91 5.12
CA LEU A 203 -26.53 -11.38 3.87
C LEU A 203 -25.26 -10.56 4.12
N ASP A 204 -25.24 -9.78 5.21
CA ASP A 204 -24.08 -9.01 5.66
C ASP A 204 -22.87 -9.91 5.97
N LYS A 205 -23.12 -11.03 6.66
CA LYS A 205 -22.09 -12.01 7.01
C LYS A 205 -21.54 -12.73 5.78
N SER A 206 -22.39 -13.09 4.81
CA SER A 206 -21.96 -13.75 3.58
C SER A 206 -21.16 -12.83 2.67
N GLU A 207 -21.56 -11.56 2.52
CA GLU A 207 -20.82 -10.58 1.72
C GLU A 207 -19.47 -10.23 2.35
N SER A 208 -19.43 -9.99 3.67
CA SER A 208 -18.15 -9.78 4.38
C SER A 208 -17.23 -10.99 4.26
N GLY A 209 -17.78 -12.22 4.36
CA GLY A 209 -16.99 -13.44 4.20
C GLY A 209 -16.43 -13.60 2.78
N ARG A 210 -17.23 -13.24 1.76
CA ARG A 210 -16.79 -13.20 0.37
C ARG A 210 -15.68 -12.18 0.17
N GLU A 211 -15.84 -10.96 0.67
CA GLU A 211 -14.79 -9.94 0.61
C GLU A 211 -13.49 -10.42 1.28
N ASP A 212 -13.58 -11.04 2.45
CA ASP A 212 -12.39 -11.56 3.15
C ASP A 212 -11.69 -12.66 2.33
N THR A 213 -12.43 -13.55 1.67
CA THR A 213 -11.85 -14.54 0.75
C THR A 213 -11.15 -13.87 -0.45
N GLU A 214 -11.78 -12.88 -1.08
CA GLU A 214 -11.17 -12.16 -2.20
C GLU A 214 -9.90 -11.40 -1.77
N VAL A 215 -9.89 -10.84 -0.55
CA VAL A 215 -8.68 -10.22 0.03
C VAL A 215 -7.55 -11.25 0.17
N GLU A 216 -7.83 -12.45 0.69
CA GLU A 216 -6.83 -13.51 0.80
C GLU A 216 -6.22 -13.88 -0.57
N VAL A 217 -7.05 -13.99 -1.61
CA VAL A 217 -6.60 -14.26 -2.99
C VAL A 217 -5.68 -13.15 -3.49
N VAL A 218 -6.06 -11.89 -3.29
CA VAL A 218 -5.23 -10.73 -3.68
C VAL A 218 -3.89 -10.74 -2.95
N LEU A 219 -3.91 -10.98 -1.63
CA LEU A 219 -2.72 -10.99 -0.79
C LEU A 219 -1.79 -12.16 -1.12
N ALA A 220 -2.32 -13.31 -1.52
CA ALA A 220 -1.52 -14.44 -1.99
C ALA A 220 -0.67 -14.05 -3.21
N VAL A 221 -1.31 -13.51 -4.26
CA VAL A 221 -0.61 -13.04 -5.46
C VAL A 221 0.36 -11.90 -5.15
N TRP A 222 -0.02 -10.98 -4.26
CA TRP A 222 0.83 -9.87 -3.86
C TRP A 222 2.14 -10.31 -3.21
N ARG A 223 2.08 -11.27 -2.28
CA ARG A 223 3.26 -11.78 -1.55
C ARG A 223 4.32 -12.36 -2.48
N GLU A 224 3.92 -12.96 -3.60
CA GLU A 224 4.85 -13.58 -4.55
C GLU A 224 5.69 -12.56 -5.34
N GLN A 225 5.18 -11.35 -5.53
CA GLN A 225 5.79 -10.35 -6.42
C GLN A 225 6.31 -9.09 -5.72
N VAL A 226 5.85 -8.78 -4.51
CA VAL A 226 6.19 -7.54 -3.79
C VAL A 226 7.71 -7.33 -3.67
N GLY A 227 8.48 -8.39 -3.42
CA GLY A 227 9.95 -8.29 -3.33
C GLY A 227 10.59 -7.85 -4.65
N ARG A 228 10.12 -8.38 -5.78
CA ARG A 228 10.61 -8.02 -7.11
C ARG A 228 10.24 -6.59 -7.48
N LEU A 229 9.02 -6.18 -7.16
CA LEU A 229 8.58 -4.80 -7.37
C LEU A 229 9.39 -3.81 -6.52
N LYS A 230 9.65 -4.12 -5.24
CA LYS A 230 10.53 -3.31 -4.38
C LYS A 230 11.92 -3.15 -5.00
N THR A 231 12.53 -4.23 -5.46
CA THR A 231 13.84 -4.17 -6.14
C THR A 231 13.81 -3.33 -7.41
N ALA A 232 12.78 -3.50 -8.26
CA ALA A 232 12.62 -2.73 -9.49
C ALA A 232 12.45 -1.23 -9.21
N VAL A 233 11.63 -0.88 -8.21
CA VAL A 233 11.40 0.50 -7.79
C VAL A 233 12.68 1.11 -7.21
N THR A 234 13.40 0.40 -6.34
CA THR A 234 14.69 0.87 -5.81
C THR A 234 15.69 1.11 -6.94
N GLY A 235 15.79 0.19 -7.90
CA GLY A 235 16.68 0.34 -9.07
C GLY A 235 16.31 1.53 -9.98
N ALA A 236 15.02 1.85 -10.11
CA ALA A 236 14.56 3.04 -10.85
C ALA A 236 14.74 4.35 -10.05
N SER A 237 14.61 4.28 -8.72
CA SER A 237 14.63 5.42 -7.79
C SER A 237 16.02 6.05 -7.63
N VAL A 238 17.09 5.31 -7.94
CA VAL A 238 18.47 5.86 -8.07
C VAL A 238 18.52 7.04 -9.05
N HIS A 239 17.51 7.19 -9.92
CA HIS A 239 17.40 8.24 -10.91
C HIS A 239 16.29 9.29 -10.63
N GLY A 240 15.96 9.53 -9.35
CA GLY A 240 15.24 10.75 -8.91
C GLY A 240 13.74 10.62 -8.62
N SER A 241 13.15 9.42 -8.68
CA SER A 241 11.73 9.19 -8.37
C SER A 241 11.52 8.52 -7.02
N LYS A 242 10.93 9.23 -6.04
CA LYS A 242 10.63 8.72 -4.68
C LYS A 242 9.36 7.85 -4.67
N LEU A 243 9.35 6.77 -5.45
CA LEU A 243 8.26 5.80 -5.44
C LEU A 243 8.43 4.87 -4.22
N THR A 244 7.37 4.70 -3.43
CA THR A 244 7.37 3.80 -2.28
C THR A 244 6.40 2.66 -2.54
N VAL A 245 6.86 1.41 -2.43
CA VAL A 245 5.98 0.25 -2.57
C VAL A 245 5.28 -0.02 -1.24
N PRO A 246 3.93 -0.05 -1.20
CA PRO A 246 3.17 -0.23 0.05
C PRO A 246 3.34 -1.65 0.62
N GLU A 247 3.16 -1.79 1.93
CA GLU A 247 3.05 -3.11 2.57
C GLU A 247 1.58 -3.48 2.76
N LEU A 248 1.14 -4.53 2.07
CA LEU A 248 -0.23 -5.02 2.16
C LEU A 248 -0.28 -6.24 3.09
N GLY A 249 -1.25 -6.24 3.99
CA GLY A 249 -1.59 -7.36 4.87
C GLY A 249 -3.09 -7.50 4.99
N ASP A 250 -3.54 -8.53 5.73
CA ASP A 250 -4.96 -8.79 5.94
C ASP A 250 -5.62 -7.67 6.78
N VAL A 251 -4.93 -7.26 7.84
CA VAL A 251 -5.32 -6.11 8.65
C VAL A 251 -4.46 -4.90 8.25
N LEU A 252 -5.12 -3.92 7.65
CA LEU A 252 -4.55 -2.62 7.31
C LEU A 252 -5.18 -1.53 8.21
N PRO A 253 -4.52 -1.15 9.33
CA PRO A 253 -5.06 -0.15 10.24
C PRO A 253 -5.24 1.20 9.54
N VAL A 254 -6.41 1.79 9.72
CA VAL A 254 -6.73 3.14 9.25
C VAL A 254 -6.66 4.09 10.43
N ARG A 255 -5.93 5.19 10.28
CA ARG A 255 -5.88 6.29 11.25
C ARG A 255 -6.35 7.58 10.60
N VAL A 256 -6.85 8.51 11.40
CA VAL A 256 -7.11 9.88 10.94
C VAL A 256 -5.83 10.69 11.07
N ALA A 257 -5.37 11.26 9.97
CA ALA A 257 -4.24 12.17 9.95
C ALA A 257 -4.63 13.54 10.53
N LYS A 258 -3.66 14.18 11.19
CA LYS A 258 -3.86 15.49 11.83
C LYS A 258 -3.62 16.61 10.82
N GLY A 259 -4.16 17.80 11.08
CA GLY A 259 -3.88 18.99 10.27
C GLY A 259 -2.38 19.34 10.21
N SER A 260 -1.61 18.99 11.24
CA SER A 260 -0.14 19.14 11.25
C SER A 260 0.58 18.25 10.24
N GLU A 261 -0.08 17.20 9.74
CA GLU A 261 0.39 16.31 8.67
C GLU A 261 -0.16 16.73 7.30
N GLY A 262 -0.77 17.93 7.20
CA GLY A 262 -1.40 18.43 5.98
C GLY A 262 -2.76 17.83 5.67
N ALA A 263 -3.36 17.08 6.60
CA ALA A 263 -4.65 16.44 6.37
C ALA A 263 -5.81 17.44 6.36
N ILE A 264 -6.62 17.38 5.31
CA ILE A 264 -7.86 18.15 5.19
C ILE A 264 -9.03 17.19 5.42
N THR A 265 -9.94 17.57 6.32
CA THR A 265 -11.13 16.76 6.64
C THR A 265 -12.16 16.86 5.53
N SER A 266 -12.66 15.72 5.07
CA SER A 266 -13.77 15.64 4.12
C SER A 266 -15.05 15.14 4.81
N THR A 267 -16.19 15.72 4.43
CA THR A 267 -17.50 15.20 4.84
C THR A 267 -17.89 13.94 4.08
N GLN A 268 -17.33 13.75 2.88
CA GLN A 268 -17.63 12.64 1.98
C GLN A 268 -16.48 11.63 1.96
N ALA A 269 -16.84 10.34 1.99
CA ALA A 269 -15.91 9.24 1.82
C ALA A 269 -15.71 8.92 0.33
N CYS A 270 -14.52 8.46 -0.04
CA CYS A 270 -14.17 8.11 -1.40
C CYS A 270 -15.16 7.09 -1.98
N ALA A 271 -15.72 7.37 -3.15
CA ALA A 271 -16.71 6.50 -3.78
C ALA A 271 -16.17 5.08 -4.07
N LEU A 272 -14.88 4.94 -4.42
CA LEU A 272 -14.25 3.65 -4.71
C LEU A 272 -13.94 2.86 -3.43
N CYS A 273 -13.04 3.37 -2.59
CA CYS A 273 -12.52 2.61 -1.44
C CYS A 273 -13.31 2.80 -0.14
N GLY A 274 -14.10 3.87 -0.01
CA GLY A 274 -14.88 4.16 1.21
C GLY A 274 -14.09 4.83 2.34
N LEU A 275 -12.80 5.14 2.14
CA LEU A 275 -12.00 5.95 3.06
C LEU A 275 -12.24 7.44 2.84
N LYS A 276 -12.17 8.23 3.91
CA LYS A 276 -12.24 9.70 3.86
C LYS A 276 -10.88 10.31 3.50
N ARG A 277 -10.90 11.58 3.10
CA ARG A 277 -9.70 12.33 2.73
C ARG A 277 -8.66 12.40 3.84
N GLU A 278 -9.07 12.51 5.08
CA GLU A 278 -8.17 12.59 6.25
C GLU A 278 -7.72 11.21 6.74
N GLU A 279 -8.29 10.12 6.22
CA GLU A 279 -7.92 8.77 6.62
C GLU A 279 -6.63 8.34 5.90
N ARG A 280 -5.73 7.71 6.65
CA ARG A 280 -4.45 7.17 6.17
C ARG A 280 -4.36 5.71 6.55
N VAL A 281 -4.03 4.88 5.58
CA VAL A 281 -3.79 3.46 5.75
C VAL A 281 -2.33 3.25 6.14
N ALA A 282 -2.11 2.66 7.31
CA ALA A 282 -0.77 2.39 7.83
C ALA A 282 0.03 1.54 6.83
N LYS A 283 1.30 1.92 6.60
CA LYS A 283 2.24 1.26 5.67
C LYS A 283 1.87 1.29 4.18
N VAL A 284 0.72 1.88 3.82
CA VAL A 284 0.34 2.16 2.44
C VAL A 284 0.56 3.64 2.16
N ASP A 285 0.00 4.52 3.00
CA ASP A 285 0.10 5.97 2.83
C ASP A 285 1.34 6.52 3.53
N VAL A 286 2.53 6.22 2.99
CA VAL A 286 3.81 6.70 3.52
C VAL A 286 4.18 8.02 2.85
N ALA A 287 4.37 9.07 3.64
CA ALA A 287 4.76 10.42 3.18
C ALA A 287 3.81 11.02 2.12
N VAL A 288 2.51 10.84 2.32
CA VAL A 288 1.47 11.45 1.48
C VAL A 288 1.31 12.92 1.85
N GLU A 289 1.43 13.79 0.85
CA GLU A 289 1.11 15.21 0.95
C GLU A 289 -0.27 15.48 0.34
N ASP A 290 -1.08 16.29 1.04
CA ASP A 290 -2.46 16.62 0.66
C ASP A 290 -2.66 18.14 0.50
N SER A 291 -1.59 18.83 0.08
CA SER A 291 -1.55 20.30 0.02
C SER A 291 -2.09 20.88 -1.29
N PHE A 292 -2.03 20.13 -2.41
CA PHE A 292 -2.34 20.65 -3.76
C PHE A 292 -3.23 19.73 -4.61
N GLY A 293 -4.16 18.99 -3.98
CA GLY A 293 -5.08 18.09 -4.71
C GLY A 293 -4.39 16.85 -5.31
N GLU A 294 -3.20 16.52 -4.79
CA GLU A 294 -2.41 15.37 -5.21
C GLU A 294 -2.99 14.07 -4.64
N PHE A 295 -3.59 14.13 -3.45
CA PHE A 295 -4.21 13.00 -2.78
C PHE A 295 -5.71 12.88 -3.05
N TRP A 296 -6.43 14.00 -3.13
CA TRP A 296 -7.90 14.05 -3.22
C TRP A 296 -8.39 14.94 -4.37
N VAL A 297 -9.51 14.57 -4.98
CA VAL A 297 -10.18 15.31 -6.04
C VAL A 297 -11.56 15.78 -5.55
N GLU A 298 -11.71 17.08 -5.32
CA GLU A 298 -12.91 17.67 -4.66
C GLU A 298 -14.20 17.46 -5.45
N GLY A 299 -14.18 17.65 -6.77
CA GLY A 299 -15.39 17.52 -7.59
C GLY A 299 -15.98 16.10 -7.57
N THR A 300 -15.13 15.08 -7.54
CA THR A 300 -15.56 13.68 -7.55
C THR A 300 -15.66 13.04 -6.17
N ASN A 301 -15.17 13.73 -5.12
CA ASN A 301 -15.02 13.19 -3.77
C ASN A 301 -14.30 11.83 -3.76
N MET A 302 -13.13 11.76 -4.40
CA MET A 302 -12.34 10.54 -4.50
C MET A 302 -10.85 10.79 -4.28
N HIS A 303 -10.16 9.78 -3.74
CA HIS A 303 -8.70 9.74 -3.84
C HIS A 303 -8.28 9.77 -5.31
N ARG A 304 -7.24 10.54 -5.62
CA ARG A 304 -6.75 10.71 -6.99
C ARG A 304 -6.39 9.37 -7.62
N ALA A 305 -5.67 8.51 -6.88
CA ALA A 305 -5.32 7.16 -7.32
C ALA A 305 -6.55 6.29 -7.59
N CYS A 306 -7.57 6.37 -6.73
CA CYS A 306 -8.83 5.65 -6.90
C CYS A 306 -9.60 6.11 -8.15
N LEU A 307 -9.62 7.42 -8.42
CA LEU A 307 -10.28 7.98 -9.61
C LEU A 307 -9.61 7.49 -10.91
N LYS A 308 -8.27 7.55 -10.95
CA LYS A 308 -7.47 7.06 -12.08
C LYS A 308 -7.71 5.57 -12.34
N PHE A 309 -7.69 4.77 -11.28
CA PHE A 309 -8.03 3.35 -11.36
C PHE A 309 -9.42 3.14 -11.96
N TRP A 310 -10.43 3.89 -11.48
CA TRP A 310 -11.77 3.78 -12.01
C TRP A 310 -11.84 4.10 -13.51
N GLU A 311 -11.20 5.18 -13.96
CA GLU A 311 -11.20 5.56 -15.37
C GLU A 311 -10.60 4.49 -16.29
N VAL A 312 -9.51 3.86 -15.84
CA VAL A 312 -8.81 2.81 -16.60
C VAL A 312 -9.57 1.48 -16.58
N PHE A 313 -10.12 1.09 -15.42
CA PHE A 313 -10.65 -0.26 -15.21
C PHE A 313 -12.18 -0.37 -15.30
N LYS A 314 -12.94 0.73 -15.36
CA LYS A 314 -14.42 0.71 -15.40
C LYS A 314 -14.99 -0.23 -16.47
N GLY A 315 -14.41 -0.26 -17.67
CA GLY A 315 -14.89 -1.13 -18.76
C GLY A 315 -14.77 -2.61 -18.43
N ARG A 316 -13.68 -3.02 -17.77
CA ARG A 316 -13.44 -4.40 -17.33
C ARG A 316 -14.25 -4.76 -16.09
N LEU A 317 -14.54 -3.79 -15.23
CA LEU A 317 -15.36 -3.97 -14.04
C LEU A 317 -16.84 -4.09 -14.38
N MET A 318 -17.31 -3.39 -15.40
CA MET A 318 -18.70 -3.45 -15.87
C MET A 318 -19.03 -4.70 -16.69
N SER A 319 -18.02 -5.42 -17.18
CA SER A 319 -18.19 -6.69 -17.89
C SER A 319 -18.20 -7.94 -16.98
N ARG A 320 -18.16 -7.75 -15.66
CA ARG A 320 -18.15 -8.81 -14.65
C ARG A 320 -19.51 -8.92 -13.99
#